data_AF-A0A6N3GPG1-F1
#
_entry.id   AF-A0A6N3GPG1-F1
#
_cell.length_a   1.000
_cell.length_b   1.000
_cell.length_c   1.000
_cell.angle_alpha   90.00
_cell.angle_beta   90.00
_cell.angle_gamma   90.00
#
_symmetry.space_group_name_H-M   'P 1'
#
loop_
_entity.id
_entity.type
_entity.pdbx_description
1 polymer ?
#
loop_
_entity_poly.entity_id
_entity_poly.type
_entity_poly.pdbx_seq_one_letter_code
_entity_poly.pdbx_strand_id
1 'polypeptide(L)' 'MGIENLGGDIEKVKGQRFMFCAFPLRWYMGDGTIVRAVAITDEDHINKDVPDRVYKYGVY' A
#
# COMPACT_ATOMS: atom_id res chain seq x y z
N MET A 1 11.11 -8.46 9.45
CA MET A 1 9.93 -8.38 8.56
C MET A 1 10.13 -7.17 7.66
N GLY A 2 10.38 -7.39 6.38
CA GLY A 2 10.44 -6.34 5.36
C GLY A 2 9.13 -6.30 4.57
N ILE A 3 8.86 -5.18 3.92
CA ILE A 3 7.84 -5.11 2.86
C ILE A 3 8.58 -4.81 1.57
N GLU A 4 8.36 -5.64 0.57
CA GLU A 4 9.08 -5.60 -0.70
C GLU A 4 8.09 -5.50 -1.86
N ASN A 5 8.57 -5.01 -3.00
CA ASN A 5 7.77 -4.85 -4.22
C ASN A 5 6.50 -3.99 -4.02
N LEU A 6 6.56 -3.01 -3.10
CA LEU A 6 5.51 -2.01 -2.92
C LEU A 6 5.29 -1.21 -4.21
N GLY A 7 4.04 -1.14 -4.63
CA GLY A 7 3.60 -0.39 -5.79
C GLY A 7 2.27 0.30 -5.52
N GLY A 8 1.39 0.36 -6.53
CA GLY A 8 0.10 1.02 -6.40
C GLY A 8 0.25 2.54 -6.30
N ASP A 9 -0.37 3.13 -5.27
CA ASP A 9 -0.48 4.58 -5.05
C ASP A 9 0.65 5.17 -4.18
N ILE A 10 1.82 4.51 -4.10
CA ILE A 10 2.92 4.97 -3.25
C ILE A 10 3.40 6.40 -3.59
N GLU A 11 3.35 6.79 -4.87
CA GLU A 11 3.72 8.14 -5.29
C GLU A 11 2.75 9.21 -4.76
N LYS A 12 1.50 8.84 -4.44
CA LYS A 12 0.52 9.77 -3.84
C LYS A 12 0.86 10.16 -2.40
N VAL A 13 1.62 9.33 -1.68
CA VAL A 13 1.93 9.49 -0.25
C VAL A 13 3.43 9.66 0.02
N LYS A 14 4.24 9.81 -1.04
CA LYS A 14 5.70 9.94 -0.95
C LYS A 14 6.10 11.23 -0.24
N GLY A 15 7.15 11.14 0.58
CA GLY A 15 7.73 12.29 1.28
C GLY A 15 6.95 12.77 2.51
N GLN A 16 5.89 12.04 2.89
CA GLN A 16 4.99 12.41 3.96
C GLN A 16 4.92 11.32 5.02
N ARG A 17 4.46 11.68 6.22
CA ARG A 17 4.16 10.71 7.28
C ARG A 17 2.73 10.24 7.14
N PHE A 18 2.53 8.93 7.19
CA PHE A 18 1.22 8.30 7.18
C PHE A 18 1.24 7.05 8.08
N MET A 19 0.08 6.56 8.44
CA MET A 19 -0.04 5.28 9.15
C MET A 19 0.01 4.15 8.11
N PHE A 20 0.99 3.26 8.24
CA PHE A 20 1.15 2.11 7.34
C PHE A 20 0.58 0.85 7.98
N CYS A 21 -0.33 0.17 7.27
CA CYS A 21 -0.94 -1.08 7.69
C CYS A 21 -0.60 -2.19 6.70
N ALA A 22 0.03 -3.27 7.18
CA ALA A 22 0.30 -4.46 6.40
C ALA A 22 0.06 -5.70 7.28
N PHE A 23 -1.09 -6.34 7.09
CA PHE A 23 -1.50 -7.49 7.90
C PHE A 23 -1.09 -8.79 7.21
N PRO A 24 -0.11 -9.54 7.76
CA PRO A 24 0.31 -10.80 7.19
C PRO A 24 -0.77 -11.88 7.32
N LEU A 25 -0.86 -12.78 6.34
CA LEU A 25 -1.57 -14.04 6.52
C LEU A 25 -0.90 -14.84 7.64
N ARG A 26 -1.72 -15.48 8.46
CA ARG A 26 -1.25 -16.35 9.54
C ARG A 26 -0.85 -17.71 8.98
N TRP A 27 0.29 -17.76 8.31
CA TRP A 27 0.87 -18.99 7.80
C TRP A 27 1.72 -19.67 8.88
N TYR A 28 1.34 -20.88 9.28
CA TYR A 28 2.13 -21.68 10.23
C TYR A 28 3.52 -21.97 9.65
N MET A 29 4.56 -21.60 10.40
CA MET A 29 5.97 -21.70 9.97
C MET A 29 6.31 -20.95 8.67
N GLY A 30 5.51 -19.97 8.27
CA GLY A 30 5.80 -19.14 7.11
C GLY A 30 6.90 -18.11 7.41
N ASP A 31 7.83 -17.94 6.46
CA ASP A 31 8.88 -16.90 6.51
C ASP A 31 8.39 -15.56 5.91
N GLY A 32 7.32 -15.59 5.12
CA GLY A 32 6.73 -14.40 4.52
C GLY A 32 5.37 -14.68 3.92
N THR A 33 4.65 -13.61 3.60
CA THR A 33 3.33 -13.69 2.97
C THR A 33 3.11 -12.46 2.11
N ILE A 34 2.31 -12.65 1.06
CA ILE A 34 1.72 -11.53 0.34
C ILE A 34 0.81 -10.76 1.31
N VAL A 35 0.88 -9.44 1.24
CA VAL A 35 0.06 -8.53 2.05
C VAL A 35 -0.61 -7.51 1.14
N ARG A 36 -1.82 -7.09 1.53
CA ARG A 36 -2.41 -5.85 1.02
C ARG A 36 -1.94 -4.72 1.94
N ALA A 37 -1.02 -3.91 1.43
CA ALA A 37 -0.53 -2.74 2.13
C ALA A 37 -1.50 -1.56 1.97
N VAL A 38 -1.80 -0.88 3.07
CA VAL A 38 -2.69 0.29 3.12
C VAL A 38 -1.95 1.44 3.78
N ALA A 39 -2.03 2.62 3.16
CA ALA A 39 -1.58 3.88 3.75
C ALA A 39 -2.81 4.68 4.18
N ILE A 40 -2.89 5.02 5.46
CA ILE A 40 -3.95 5.87 6.02
C ILE A 40 -3.33 7.26 6.26
N THR A 41 -3.89 8.25 5.59
CA THR A 41 -3.49 9.66 5.68
C THR A 41 -4.71 10.56 5.52
N ASP A 42 -4.55 11.83 5.87
CA ASP A 42 -5.53 12.87 5.53
C ASP A 42 -5.61 13.07 4.01
N GLU A 43 -6.79 13.41 3.49
CA GLU A 43 -7.00 13.66 2.07
C GLU A 43 -6.21 14.88 1.58
N ASP A 44 -6.00 15.88 2.44
CA ASP A 44 -5.20 17.07 2.13
C ASP A 44 -3.71 16.75 1.90
N HIS A 45 -3.26 15.62 2.43
CA HIS A 45 -1.89 15.12 2.26
C HIS A 45 -1.73 14.22 1.03
N ILE A 46 -2.79 13.91 0.29
CA ILE A 46 -2.68 13.09 -0.91
C ILE A 46 -2.20 13.97 -2.07
N ASN A 47 -1.11 13.57 -2.74
CA ASN A 47 -0.66 14.25 -3.95
C ASN A 47 -1.64 13.99 -5.10
N LYS A 48 -2.43 15.02 -5.44
CA LYS A 48 -3.48 15.00 -6.48
C LYS A 48 -2.93 15.11 -7.91
N ASP A 49 -1.64 15.44 -8.07
CA ASP A 49 -0.99 15.49 -9.38
C ASP A 49 -0.71 14.08 -9.93
N VAL A 50 -0.72 13.06 -9.06
CA VAL A 50 -0.53 11.67 -9.45
C VAL A 50 -1.89 11.08 -9.87
N PRO A 51 -2.04 10.63 -11.13
CA PRO A 51 -3.32 10.16 -11.64
C PRO A 51 -3.76 8.85 -10.97
N ASP A 52 -5.07 8.63 -10.93
CA ASP A 52 -5.67 7.38 -10.46
C ASP A 52 -5.33 6.22 -11.38
N ARG A 53 -4.93 5.08 -10.78
CA ARG A 53 -4.69 3.86 -11.53
C ARG A 53 -5.99 3.12 -11.78
N VAL A 54 -6.34 2.97 -13.04
CA VAL A 54 -7.50 2.17 -13.48
C VAL A 54 -7.04 0.76 -13.83
N TYR A 55 -7.35 -0.21 -12.97
CA TYR A 55 -7.10 -1.62 -13.25
C TYR A 55 -8.32 -2.24 -13.95
N LYS A 56 -8.22 -2.49 -15.26
CA LYS A 56 -9.33 -3.04 -16.08
C LYS A 56 -9.81 -4.42 -15.63
N TYR A 57 -8.92 -5.23 -15.07
CA TYR A 57 -9.21 -6.60 -14.64
C TYR A 57 -8.46 -6.88 -13.32
N GLY A 58 -9.12 -6.67 -12.18
CA GLY A 58 -8.52 -6.89 -10.85
C GLY A 58 -9.34 -6.31 -9.69
N VAL A 59 -9.27 -6.97 -8.53
CA VAL A 59 -10.11 -6.80 -7.32
C VAL A 59 -9.71 -5.56 -6.53
N TYR A 60 -10.69 -4.69 -6.25
CA TYR A 60 -10.59 -3.53 -5.36
C TYR A 60 -9.94 -3.85 -4.00
#